data_AF-A0A2M7E134-F1
#
_entry.id   AF-A0A2M7E134-F1
#
_cell.length_a   1.000
_cell.length_b   1.000
_cell.length_c   1.000
_cell.angle_alpha   90.00
_cell.angle_beta   90.00
_cell.angle_gamma   90.00
#
_symmetry.space_group_name_H-M   'P 1'
#
loop_
_entity.id
_entity.type
_entity.pdbx_description
1 polymer ?
#
loop_
_entity_poly.entity_id
_entity_poly.type
_entity_poly.pdbx_seq_one_letter_code
_entity_poly.pdbx_strand_id
1 'polypeptide(L)'
;MKQQNAIQIFEDKKVRTFWDTDHEKWFISIVDVIEILTNSPNPQVYWRVMKKRLKDEGNETVTNCNALKMQAPDGKMRMTDVADTEQLF
;
A
#
# COMPACT_ATOMS: atom_id res chain seq x y z
N MET A 1 -10.45 16.07 -15.27
CA MET A 1 -10.18 16.09 -13.82
C MET A 1 -8.71 15.74 -13.63
N LYS A 2 -7.93 16.62 -12.99
CA LYS A 2 -6.47 16.47 -12.85
C LYS A 2 -6.18 15.32 -11.88
N GLN A 3 -5.54 14.25 -12.37
CA GLN A 3 -5.04 13.15 -11.54
C GLN A 3 -4.01 13.70 -10.54
N GLN A 4 -4.41 13.87 -9.28
CA GLN A 4 -3.51 14.21 -8.17
C GLN A 4 -2.90 12.94 -7.60
N ASN A 5 -2.07 12.27 -8.40
CA ASN A 5 -1.18 11.22 -7.89
C ASN A 5 0.02 11.93 -7.24
N ALA A 6 -0.07 12.27 -5.95
CA ALA A 6 1.06 12.84 -5.23
C ALA A 6 2.11 11.74 -5.00
N ILE A 7 3.34 11.96 -5.45
CA ILE A 7 4.45 11.07 -5.14
C ILE A 7 5.10 11.62 -3.87
N GLN A 8 5.01 10.88 -2.77
CA GLN A 8 5.76 11.20 -1.54
C GLN A 8 7.08 10.41 -1.55
N ILE A 9 8.16 11.07 -1.15
CA ILE A 9 9.50 10.47 -1.05
C ILE A 9 9.68 10.01 0.39
N PHE A 10 9.92 8.71 0.59
CA PHE A 10 10.22 8.11 1.88
C PHE A 10 11.52 7.32 1.74
N GLU A 11 12.55 7.65 2.52
CA GLU A 11 13.91 7.06 2.41
C GLU A 11 14.45 6.99 0.97
N ASP A 12 14.41 8.10 0.24
CA ASP A 12 14.82 8.22 -1.18
C ASP A 12 14.09 7.31 -2.18
N LYS A 13 13.06 6.59 -1.73
CA LYS A 13 12.20 5.74 -2.55
C LYS A 13 10.81 6.36 -2.71
N LYS A 14 10.24 6.21 -3.90
CA LYS A 14 8.93 6.77 -4.26
C LYS A 14 7.84 5.83 -3.75
N VAL A 15 6.97 6.33 -2.87
CA VAL A 15 5.78 5.60 -2.43
C VAL A 15 4.58 6.05 -3.28
N ARG A 16 3.83 5.10 -3.81
CA ARG A 16 2.59 5.41 -4.52
C ARG A 16 1.53 5.81 -3.51
N THR A 17 0.95 6.99 -3.71
CA THR A 17 -0.22 7.45 -2.97
C THR A 17 -1.36 7.74 -3.92
N PHE A 18 -2.59 7.59 -3.44
CA PHE A 18 -3.81 7.90 -4.15
C PHE A 18 -4.68 8.78 -3.26
N TRP A 19 -5.10 9.92 -3.80
CA TRP A 19 -6.07 10.78 -3.15
C TRP A 19 -7.47 10.37 -3.57
N ASP A 20 -8.28 9.97 -2.61
CA ASP A 20 -9.71 9.74 -2.82
C ASP A 20 -10.49 11.02 -2.51
N THR A 21 -11.07 11.60 -3.56
CA THR A 21 -11.87 12.84 -3.45
C THR A 21 -13.21 12.63 -2.79
N ASP A 22 -13.77 11.42 -2.79
CA ASP A 22 -15.11 11.15 -2.28
C ASP A 22 -15.10 11.03 -0.76
N HIS A 23 -14.01 10.48 -0.22
CA HIS A 23 -13.82 10.31 1.23
C HIS A 23 -12.84 11.34 1.82
N GLU A 24 -12.21 12.18 1.00
CA GLU A 24 -11.15 13.11 1.39
C GLU A 24 -9.99 12.43 2.14
N LYS A 25 -9.62 11.22 1.69
CA LYS A 25 -8.59 10.38 2.33
C LYS A 25 -7.40 10.12 1.42
N TRP A 26 -6.22 10.02 2.04
CA TRP A 26 -5.01 9.51 1.40
C TRP A 26 -4.89 8.00 1.59
N PHE A 27 -4.71 7.30 0.47
CA PHE A 27 -4.38 5.88 0.44
C PHE A 27 -2.93 5.68 0.05
N ILE A 28 -2.24 4.81 0.77
CA ILE A 28 -0.81 4.53 0.58
C ILE A 28 -0.64 3.05 0.22
N SER A 29 0.21 2.77 -0.78
CA SER A 29 0.54 1.38 -1.16
C SER A 29 1.36 0.68 -0.06
N ILE A 30 0.78 -0.34 0.57
CA ILE A 30 1.45 -1.14 1.62
C ILE A 30 2.66 -1.88 1.04
N VAL A 31 2.54 -2.37 -0.21
CA VAL A 31 3.63 -3.09 -0.89
C VAL A 31 4.86 -2.21 -1.05
N ASP A 32 4.68 -0.92 -1.34
CA ASP A 32 5.79 0.01 -1.53
C ASP A 32 6.47 0.31 -0.19
N VAL A 33 5.68 0.50 0.87
CA VAL A 33 6.20 0.66 2.23
C VAL A 33 7.01 -0.57 2.64
N ILE A 34 6.50 -1.77 2.37
CA ILE A 34 7.23 -3.02 2.64
C ILE A 34 8.51 -3.10 1.82
N GLU A 35 8.49 -2.72 0.54
CA GLU A 35 9.68 -2.69 -0.31
C GLU A 35 10.77 -1.77 0.26
N ILE A 36 10.37 -0.61 0.77
CA ILE A 36 11.29 0.35 1.39
C ILE A 36 11.87 -0.24 2.68
N LEU A 37 11.01 -0.66 3.59
CA LEU A 37 11.42 -1.12 4.93
C LEU A 37 12.19 -2.44 4.90
N THR A 38 11.88 -3.35 3.97
CA THR A 38 12.45 -4.70 3.95
C THR A 38 13.51 -4.89 2.88
N ASN A 39 13.62 -3.98 1.89
CA ASN A 39 14.43 -4.15 0.69
C ASN A 39 14.23 -5.51 0.00
N SER A 40 13.05 -6.13 0.18
CA SER A 40 12.77 -7.45 -0.36
C SER A 40 12.72 -7.40 -1.89
N PRO A 41 13.30 -8.36 -2.61
CA PRO A 41 13.18 -8.44 -4.07
C PRO A 41 11.73 -8.73 -4.51
N ASN A 42 10.87 -9.24 -3.62
CA ASN A 42 9.47 -9.57 -3.89
C ASN A 42 8.56 -9.10 -2.73
N PRO A 43 8.34 -7.78 -2.57
CA PRO A 43 7.58 -7.23 -1.45
C PRO A 43 6.12 -7.72 -1.40
N GLN A 44 5.51 -8.04 -2.55
CA GLN A 44 4.18 -8.64 -2.61
C GLN A 44 4.11 -10.03 -1.96
N VAL A 45 5.14 -10.86 -2.18
CA VAL A 45 5.21 -12.21 -1.59
C VAL A 45 5.47 -12.08 -0.10
N TYR A 46 6.35 -11.17 0.29
CA TYR A 46 6.62 -10.86 1.70
C TYR A 46 5.33 -10.48 2.42
N TRP A 47 4.57 -9.52 1.87
CA TRP A 47 3.29 -9.09 2.42
C TRP A 47 2.29 -10.25 2.55
N ARG A 48 2.16 -11.09 1.51
CA ARG A 48 1.25 -12.24 1.53
C ARG A 48 1.60 -13.23 2.66
N VAL A 49 2.89 -13.51 2.87
CA VAL A 49 3.35 -14.39 3.95
C VAL A 49 3.11 -13.74 5.31
N MET A 50 3.40 -12.44 5.44
CA MET A 50 3.14 -11.68 6.65
C MET A 50 1.66 -11.69 7.04
N LYS A 51 0.76 -11.39 6.08
CA LYS A 51 -0.69 -11.48 6.27
C LYS A 51 -1.13 -12.86 6.74
N LYS A 52 -0.56 -13.93 6.16
CA LYS A 52 -0.87 -15.30 6.58
C LYS A 52 -0.47 -15.54 8.04
N ARG A 53 0.76 -15.16 8.42
CA ARG A 53 1.27 -15.30 9.79
C ARG A 53 0.44 -14.51 10.79
N LEU A 54 0.13 -13.25 10.47
CA LEU A 54 -0.71 -12.38 11.32
C LEU A 54 -2.11 -12.96 11.50
N LYS A 55 -2.70 -13.53 10.44
CA LYS A 55 -4.00 -14.21 10.54
C LYS A 55 -3.92 -15.48 11.39
N ASP A 56 -2.85 -16.25 11.26
CA ASP A 56 -2.61 -17.45 12.07
C ASP A 56 -2.38 -17.09 13.57
N GLU A 57 -1.84 -15.89 13.85
CA GLU A 57 -1.69 -15.31 15.19
C GLU A 57 -2.98 -14.67 15.75
N GLY A 58 -4.08 -14.66 14.99
CA GLY A 58 -5.37 -14.09 15.40
C GLY A 58 -5.46 -12.56 15.26
N ASN A 59 -4.57 -11.94 14.48
CA ASN A 59 -4.54 -10.49 14.28
C ASN A 59 -5.51 -10.04 13.18
N GLU A 60 -6.50 -9.23 13.55
CA GLU A 60 -7.57 -8.76 12.66
C GLU A 60 -7.14 -7.63 11.70
N THR A 61 -5.98 -6.98 11.93
CA THR A 61 -5.49 -5.84 11.14
C THR A 61 -5.28 -6.18 9.66
N VAL A 62 -5.13 -7.47 9.33
CA VAL A 62 -5.01 -7.99 7.97
C VAL A 62 -6.28 -7.75 7.13
N THR A 63 -7.42 -7.56 7.78
CA THR A 63 -8.75 -7.45 7.15
C THR A 63 -9.10 -6.01 6.74
N ASN A 64 -8.37 -5.03 7.28
CA ASN A 64 -8.65 -3.60 7.07
C ASN A 64 -7.96 -2.99 5.84
N CYS A 65 -7.15 -3.76 5.11
CA CYS A 65 -6.50 -3.27 3.91
C CYS A 65 -7.48 -3.26 2.72
N ASN A 66 -7.73 -2.09 2.15
CA ASN A 66 -8.58 -1.95 0.98
C ASN A 66 -7.77 -2.31 -0.28
N ALA A 67 -8.35 -3.08 -1.19
CA ALA A 67 -7.71 -3.38 -2.47
C ALA A 67 -8.03 -2.27 -3.48
N LEU A 68 -7.07 -1.40 -3.78
CA LEU A 68 -7.23 -0.28 -4.71
C LEU A 68 -6.40 -0.50 -5.98
N LYS A 69 -6.94 -0.10 -7.13
CA LYS A 69 -6.27 -0.26 -8.41
C LYS A 69 -5.28 0.88 -8.63
N MET A 70 -3.99 0.61 -8.45
CA MET A 70 -2.92 1.58 -8.62
C MET A 70 -2.02 1.22 -9.80
N GLN A 71 -1.37 2.22 -10.38
CA GLN A 71 -0.35 2.00 -11.41
C GLN A 71 0.90 1.40 -10.74
N ALA A 72 1.39 0.28 -11.25
CA ALA A 72 2.64 -0.33 -10.81
C ALA A 72 3.85 0.34 -11.50
N PRO A 73 5.07 0.14 -10.98
CA PRO A 73 6.29 0.72 -11.58
C PRO A 73 6.53 0.33 -13.04
N ASP A 74 5.99 -0.82 -13.46
CA ASP A 74 6.02 -1.30 -14.86
C ASP A 74 4.95 -0.63 -15.76
N GLY A 75 4.24 0.38 -15.24
CA GLY A 75 3.21 1.12 -15.95
C GLY A 75 1.84 0.44 -16.00
N LYS A 76 1.71 -0.80 -15.49
CA LYS A 76 0.45 -1.57 -15.55
C LYS A 76 -0.41 -1.30 -14.32
N MET A 77 -1.72 -1.17 -14.52
CA MET A 77 -2.68 -1.06 -13.41
C MET A 77 -2.88 -2.42 -12.74
N ARG A 78 -2.61 -2.51 -11.44
CA ARG A 78 -2.86 -3.73 -10.65
C ARG A 78 -3.61 -3.40 -9.37
N MET A 79 -4.37 -4.36 -8.87
CA MET A 79 -4.92 -4.28 -7.52
C MET A 79 -3.76 -4.40 -6.53
N THR A 80 -3.68 -3.47 -5.60
CA THR A 80 -2.72 -3.47 -4.50
C THR A 80 -3.45 -3.19 -3.20
N ASP A 81 -2.97 -3.78 -2.12
CA ASP A 81 -3.46 -3.45 -0.80
C ASP A 81 -2.97 -2.04 -0.44
N VAL A 82 -3.91 -1.19 -0.05
CA VAL A 82 -3.66 0.17 0.42
C VAL A 82 -4.15 0.33 1.85
N ALA A 83 -3.48 1.21 2.61
CA ALA A 83 -3.89 1.64 3.93
C ALA A 83 -4.26 3.13 3.89
N ASP A 84 -5.25 3.53 4.70
CA ASP A 84 -5.54 4.94 4.93
C ASP A 84 -4.74 5.49 6.13
N THR A 85 -4.61 6.81 6.21
CA THR A 85 -3.86 7.48 7.29
C THR A 85 -4.57 7.45 8.64
N GLU A 86 -5.87 7.18 8.68
CA GLU A 86 -6.63 7.04 9.93
C GLU A 86 -6.39 5.68 10.60
N GLN A 87 -6.11 4.62 9.82
CA GLN A 87 -5.74 3.30 10.34
C GLN A 87 -4.28 3.20 10.81
N LEU A 88 -3.47 4.25 10.63
CA LEU A 88 -2.06 4.29 11.03
C LEU A 88 -1.82 4.84 12.45
N PHE A 89 -2.87 5.26 13.18
CA PHE A 89 -2.79 5.79 14.55
C PHE A 89 -3.43 4.86 15.60
#